data_AF-R5SIS6-F1
#
_entry.id   AF-R5SIS6-F1
#
_cell.length_a   1.000
_cell.length_b   1.000
_cell.length_c   1.000
_cell.angle_alpha   90.00
_cell.angle_beta   90.00
_cell.angle_gamma   90.00
#
_symmetry.space_group_name_H-M   'P 1'
#
loop_
_entity.id
_entity.type
_entity.pdbx_description
1 polymer ?
#
loop_
_entity_poly.entity_id
_entity_poly.type
_entity_poly.pdbx_seq_one_letter_code
_entity_poly.pdbx_strand_id
1 'polypeptide(L)'
;MCLTAFLFALALGGVELLAFFTLLRPYVLPLFSLSAGAAAMCAVMVYCYAGVMPLHGFSSTMVVGVLRGGGDVRASLLIDNFPLWCMELPLMCLLGLVLKVPNEVFCLCIAIEHLAKTPVALWRIHGGKWVHDITQSE
;
A
#
# COMPACT_ATOMS: atom_id res chain seq x y z
N MET A 1 9.51 14.80 -7.35
CA MET A 1 8.20 14.28 -6.94
C MET A 1 8.17 12.75 -7.02
N CYS A 2 8.10 12.15 -8.20
CA CYS A 2 8.03 10.70 -8.37
C CYS A 2 9.24 9.93 -7.81
N LEU A 3 10.46 10.32 -8.23
CA LEU A 3 11.70 9.71 -7.76
C LEU A 3 11.93 9.91 -6.26
N THR A 4 11.65 11.11 -5.75
CA THR A 4 11.81 11.45 -4.32
C THR A 4 10.86 10.66 -3.43
N ALA A 5 9.60 10.48 -3.86
CA ALA A 5 8.63 9.65 -3.15
C ALA A 5 9.07 8.17 -3.12
N PHE A 6 9.57 7.65 -4.25
CA PHE A 6 10.07 6.28 -4.34
C PHE A 6 11.27 6.04 -3.42
N LEU A 7 12.27 6.94 -3.44
CA LEU A 7 13.45 6.83 -2.59
C LEU A 7 13.11 6.95 -1.10
N PHE A 8 12.21 7.86 -0.73
CA PHE A 8 11.76 8.00 0.65
C PHE A 8 11.00 6.75 1.12
N ALA A 9 10.13 6.21 0.27
CA ALA A 9 9.39 4.99 0.57
C ALA A 9 10.29 3.75 0.67
N LEU A 10 11.36 3.70 -0.11
CA LEU A 10 12.40 2.67 0.00
C LEU A 10 13.18 2.79 1.31
N ALA A 11 13.53 4.02 1.72
CA ALA A 11 14.16 4.25 3.03
C ALA A 11 13.22 3.86 4.18
N LEU A 12 11.92 4.17 4.08
CA LEU A 12 10.91 3.76 5.05
C LEU A 12 10.80 2.24 5.16
N GLY A 13 10.79 1.51 4.03
CA GLY A 13 10.82 0.05 4.05
C GLY A 13 12.07 -0.52 4.76
N GLY A 14 13.23 0.11 4.56
CA GLY A 14 14.46 -0.23 5.28
C GLY A 14 14.37 0.02 6.79
N VAL A 15 13.79 1.16 7.19
CA VAL A 15 13.55 1.49 8.61
C VAL A 15 12.55 0.52 9.24
N GLU A 16 11.50 0.14 8.53
CA GLU A 16 10.51 -0.85 8.99
C GLU A 16 11.17 -2.21 9.24
N LEU A 17 12.00 -2.69 8.32
CA LEU A 17 12.75 -3.95 8.50
C LEU A 17 13.71 -3.86 9.69
N LEU A 18 14.44 -2.74 9.82
CA LEU A 18 15.35 -2.52 10.94
C LEU A 18 14.58 -2.53 12.27
N ALA A 19 13.46 -1.80 12.35
CA ALA A 19 12.60 -1.79 13.52
C ALA A 19 12.03 -3.17 13.82
N PHE A 20 11.70 -3.96 12.79
CA PHE A 20 11.23 -5.33 12.97
C PHE A 20 12.28 -6.21 13.64
N PHE A 21 13.51 -6.19 13.15
CA PHE A 21 14.58 -7.02 13.72
C PHE A 21 15.07 -6.55 15.09
N THR A 22 15.09 -5.23 15.33
CA THR A 22 15.68 -4.64 16.55
C THR A 22 14.69 -4.47 17.68
N LEU A 23 13.43 -4.16 17.36
CA LEU A 23 12.41 -3.78 18.34
C LEU A 23 11.25 -4.77 18.37
N LEU A 24 10.59 -4.96 17.22
CA LEU A 24 9.32 -5.69 17.18
C LEU A 24 9.51 -7.18 17.48
N ARG A 25 10.49 -7.82 16.84
CA ARG A 25 10.74 -9.26 17.01
C ARG A 25 11.19 -9.64 18.43
N PRO A 26 12.19 -8.97 19.05
CA PRO A 26 12.65 -9.36 20.38
C PRO A 26 11.77 -8.87 21.54
N TYR A 27 11.11 -7.71 21.41
CA TYR A 27 10.40 -7.10 22.56
C TYR A 27 8.88 -7.12 22.41
N VAL A 28 8.35 -7.02 21.20
CA VAL A 28 6.90 -6.84 20.98
C VAL A 28 6.21 -8.17 20.70
N LEU A 29 6.73 -9.00 19.79
CA LEU A 29 6.13 -10.30 19.46
C LEU A 29 5.97 -11.25 20.66
N PRO A 30 6.90 -11.34 21.63
CA PRO A 30 6.72 -12.19 22.80
C PRO A 30 5.57 -11.77 23.71
N LEU A 31 5.20 -10.48 23.72
CA LEU A 31 4.07 -9.97 24.52
C LEU A 31 2.72 -10.56 24.06
N PHE A 32 2.62 -10.89 22.77
CA PHE A 32 1.40 -11.44 22.18
C PHE A 32 1.24 -12.96 22.37
N SER A 33 2.19 -13.63 23.06
CA SER A 33 2.14 -15.08 23.32
C SER A 33 1.82 -15.90 22.06
N LEU A 34 2.42 -15.51 20.92
CA LEU A 34 2.13 -16.08 19.62
C LEU A 34 2.64 -17.53 19.51
N SER A 35 1.89 -18.37 18.78
CA SER A 35 2.40 -19.67 18.37
C SER A 35 3.60 -19.51 17.41
N ALA A 36 4.48 -20.52 17.37
CA ALA A 36 5.64 -20.49 16.46
C ALA A 36 5.24 -20.27 15.00
N GLY A 37 4.09 -20.84 14.59
CA GLY A 37 3.51 -20.61 13.27
C GLY A 37 3.11 -19.15 13.06
N ALA A 38 2.36 -18.55 13.99
CA ALA A 38 1.90 -17.17 13.87
C ALA A 38 3.05 -16.16 13.83
N ALA A 39 4.11 -16.37 14.61
CA ALA A 39 5.30 -15.53 14.58
C ALA A 39 6.02 -15.58 13.21
N ALA A 40 6.11 -16.77 12.60
CA ALA A 40 6.67 -16.93 11.27
C ALA A 40 5.81 -16.23 10.21
N MET A 41 4.48 -16.31 10.30
CA MET A 41 3.59 -15.60 9.37
C MET A 41 3.75 -14.08 9.47
N CYS A 42 3.85 -13.57 10.69
CA CYS A 42 4.04 -12.15 10.93
C CYS A 42 5.35 -11.64 10.28
N ALA A 43 6.43 -12.41 10.38
CA ALA A 43 7.69 -12.08 9.72
C ALA A 43 7.56 -12.06 8.19
N VAL A 44 6.89 -13.06 7.60
CA VAL A 44 6.65 -13.09 6.14
C VAL A 44 5.84 -11.88 5.68
N MET A 45 4.78 -11.53 6.41
CA MET A 45 3.96 -10.36 6.09
C MET A 45 4.78 -9.06 6.11
N VAL A 46 5.64 -8.87 7.12
CA VAL A 46 6.52 -7.70 7.21
C VAL A 46 7.52 -7.64 6.05
N TYR A 47 8.12 -8.78 5.65
CA TYR A 47 9.02 -8.81 4.50
C TYR A 47 8.30 -8.45 3.20
N CYS A 48 7.11 -8.99 2.99
CA CYS A 48 6.29 -8.65 1.82
C CYS A 48 5.91 -7.17 1.83
N TYR A 49 5.46 -6.63 2.97
CA TYR A 49 5.07 -5.23 3.09
C TYR A 49 6.23 -4.28 2.84
N ALA A 50 7.39 -4.55 3.44
CA ALA A 50 8.61 -3.78 3.19
C ALA A 50 9.02 -3.77 1.71
N GLY A 51 8.84 -4.89 0.99
CA GLY A 51 9.08 -4.97 -0.45
C GLY A 51 8.08 -4.17 -1.29
N VAL A 52 6.83 -4.08 -0.85
CA VAL A 52 5.76 -3.31 -1.51
C VAL A 52 5.82 -1.82 -1.16
N MET A 53 6.49 -1.46 -0.06
CA MET A 53 6.54 -0.10 0.47
C MET A 53 6.92 0.99 -0.55
N PRO A 54 7.88 0.78 -1.48
CA PRO A 54 8.16 1.76 -2.53
C PRO A 54 6.97 2.04 -3.46
N LEU A 55 6.24 1.00 -3.86
CA LEU A 55 5.02 1.12 -4.68
C LEU A 55 3.88 1.77 -3.90
N HIS A 56 3.72 1.41 -2.63
CA HIS A 56 2.75 2.03 -1.72
C HIS A 56 3.03 3.54 -1.57
N GLY A 57 4.27 3.93 -1.26
CA GLY A 57 4.63 5.33 -1.11
C GLY A 57 4.51 6.13 -2.41
N PHE A 58 4.85 5.52 -3.55
CA PHE A 58 4.63 6.14 -4.86
C PHE A 58 3.14 6.39 -5.14
N SER A 59 2.31 5.35 -5.05
CA SER A 59 0.87 5.44 -5.31
C SER A 59 0.17 6.40 -4.34
N SER A 60 0.51 6.35 -3.04
CA SER A 60 -0.03 7.25 -2.01
C SER A 60 0.32 8.71 -2.26
N THR A 61 1.58 9.01 -2.64
CA THR A 61 1.99 10.39 -2.96
C THR A 61 1.22 10.94 -4.16
N MET A 62 0.94 10.12 -5.16
CA MET A 62 0.17 10.56 -6.33
C MET A 62 -1.30 10.79 -6.00
N VAL A 63 -1.94 9.85 -5.31
CA VAL A 63 -3.39 9.92 -5.06
C VAL A 63 -3.70 10.89 -3.93
N VAL A 64 -3.04 10.75 -2.78
CA VAL A 64 -3.28 11.58 -1.60
C VAL A 64 -2.53 12.92 -1.71
N GLY A 65 -1.28 12.90 -2.17
CA GLY A 65 -0.48 14.12 -2.27
C GLY A 65 -0.91 15.02 -3.44
N VAL A 66 -0.93 14.47 -4.66
CA VAL A 66 -1.20 15.28 -5.87
C VAL A 66 -2.70 15.46 -6.12
N LEU A 67 -3.48 14.38 -6.27
CA LEU A 67 -4.89 14.52 -6.64
C LEU A 67 -5.73 15.16 -5.52
N ARG A 68 -5.58 14.67 -4.28
CA ARG A 68 -6.32 15.20 -3.14
C ARG A 68 -5.86 16.62 -2.77
N GLY A 69 -4.56 16.90 -2.84
CA GLY A 69 -4.00 18.24 -2.62
C GLY A 69 -4.36 19.26 -3.72
N GLY A 70 -4.58 18.81 -4.96
CA GLY A 70 -5.01 19.65 -6.09
C GLY A 70 -6.51 19.91 -6.18
N GLY A 71 -7.30 19.44 -5.22
CA GLY A 71 -8.76 19.63 -5.18
C GLY A 71 -9.58 18.53 -5.88
N ASP A 72 -8.94 17.57 -6.55
CA ASP A 72 -9.61 16.44 -7.22
C ASP A 72 -9.90 15.27 -6.25
N VAL A 73 -10.68 15.58 -5.20
CA VAL A 73 -11.00 14.62 -4.14
C VAL A 73 -11.82 13.44 -4.67
N ARG A 74 -12.74 13.68 -5.60
CA ARG A 74 -13.60 12.63 -6.17
C ARG A 74 -12.79 11.59 -6.94
N ALA A 75 -11.85 12.02 -7.78
CA ALA A 75 -10.98 11.06 -8.45
C ALA A 75 -10.09 10.32 -7.45
N SER A 76 -9.57 11.01 -6.43
CA SER A 76 -8.73 10.36 -5.40
C SER A 76 -9.48 9.24 -4.66
N LEU A 77 -10.74 9.48 -4.27
CA LEU A 77 -11.58 8.49 -3.59
C LEU A 77 -11.90 7.30 -4.50
N LEU A 78 -12.18 7.56 -5.78
CA LEU A 78 -12.47 6.48 -6.73
C LEU A 78 -11.23 5.62 -6.98
N ILE A 79 -10.05 6.24 -7.13
CA ILE A 79 -8.78 5.55 -7.33
C ILE A 79 -8.34 4.77 -6.08
N ASP A 80 -8.69 5.23 -4.88
CA ASP A 80 -8.43 4.48 -3.65
C ASP A 80 -9.39 3.30 -3.46
N ASN A 81 -10.69 3.53 -3.66
CA ASN A 81 -11.69 2.54 -3.28
C ASN A 81 -11.95 1.49 -4.37
N PHE A 82 -11.89 1.87 -5.65
CA PHE A 82 -12.22 0.95 -6.74
C PHE A 82 -11.27 -0.26 -6.83
N PRO A 83 -9.93 -0.11 -6.82
CA PRO A 83 -9.02 -1.25 -6.87
C PRO A 83 -9.15 -2.16 -5.64
N LEU A 84 -9.34 -1.58 -4.46
CA LEU A 84 -9.54 -2.32 -3.21
C LEU A 84 -10.77 -3.25 -3.31
N TRP A 85 -11.92 -2.70 -3.70
CA TRP A 85 -13.18 -3.44 -3.74
C TRP A 85 -13.32 -4.37 -4.93
N CYS A 86 -12.82 -3.98 -6.10
CA CYS A 86 -13.03 -4.74 -7.33
C CYS A 86 -11.88 -5.70 -7.66
N MET A 87 -10.69 -5.52 -7.08
CA MET A 87 -9.52 -6.35 -7.38
C MET A 87 -8.98 -7.05 -6.14
N GLU A 88 -8.57 -6.29 -5.12
CA GLU A 88 -7.89 -6.87 -3.97
C GLU A 88 -8.81 -7.77 -3.13
N LEU A 89 -9.97 -7.26 -2.71
CA LEU A 89 -10.91 -8.01 -1.87
C LEU A 89 -11.42 -9.30 -2.53
N PRO A 90 -11.90 -9.29 -3.80
CA PRO A 90 -12.33 -10.52 -4.46
C PRO A 90 -11.20 -11.53 -4.61
N LEU A 91 -9.98 -11.05 -4.90
CA LEU A 91 -8.82 -11.91 -5.05
C LEU A 91 -8.37 -12.52 -3.71
N MET A 92 -8.35 -11.72 -2.63
CA MET A 92 -8.11 -12.22 -1.28
C MET A 92 -9.16 -13.25 -0.87
N CYS A 93 -10.44 -13.01 -1.13
CA CYS A 93 -11.50 -13.97 -0.86
C CYS A 93 -11.30 -15.27 -1.65
N LEU A 94 -10.98 -15.18 -2.95
CA LEU A 94 -10.74 -16.34 -3.80
C LEU A 94 -9.53 -17.16 -3.31
N LEU A 95 -8.41 -16.49 -3.06
CA LEU A 95 -7.16 -17.15 -2.66
C LEU A 95 -7.23 -17.71 -1.24
N GLY A 96 -7.83 -16.98 -0.30
CA GLY A 96 -7.92 -17.35 1.11
C GLY A 96 -9.03 -18.36 1.41
N LEU A 97 -10.23 -18.18 0.84
CA LEU A 97 -11.40 -19.00 1.20
C LEU A 97 -11.60 -20.19 0.26
N VAL A 98 -11.37 -20.01 -1.05
CA VAL A 98 -11.64 -21.06 -2.05
C VAL A 98 -10.41 -21.91 -2.30
N LEU A 99 -9.30 -21.27 -2.66
CA LEU A 99 -8.07 -21.98 -3.06
C LEU A 99 -7.18 -22.37 -1.88
N LYS A 100 -7.38 -21.75 -0.71
CA LYS A 100 -6.60 -21.97 0.52
C LYS A 100 -5.09 -21.98 0.26
N VAL A 101 -4.62 -21.01 -0.53
CA VAL A 101 -3.21 -20.89 -0.89
C VAL A 101 -2.37 -20.65 0.36
N PRO A 102 -1.09 -21.08 0.35
CA PRO A 102 -0.20 -20.81 1.47
C PRO A 102 0.01 -19.30 1.67
N ASN A 103 0.20 -18.90 2.92
CA ASN A 103 0.17 -17.50 3.32
C ASN A 103 1.26 -16.66 2.66
N GLU A 104 2.40 -17.23 2.25
CA GLU A 104 3.43 -16.46 1.54
C GLU A 104 2.89 -15.91 0.21
N VAL A 105 2.12 -16.73 -0.50
CA VAL A 105 1.46 -16.33 -1.76
C VAL A 105 0.32 -15.36 -1.48
N PHE A 106 -0.41 -15.55 -0.38
CA PHE A 106 -1.47 -14.64 0.03
C PHE A 106 -0.94 -13.22 0.29
N CYS A 107 0.25 -13.09 0.88
CA CYS A 107 0.87 -11.79 1.17
C CYS A 107 1.15 -10.96 -0.09
N LEU A 108 1.31 -11.59 -1.26
CA LEU A 108 1.49 -10.89 -2.53
C LEU A 108 0.23 -10.11 -2.95
N CYS A 109 -0.93 -10.44 -2.39
CA CYS A 109 -2.17 -9.70 -2.66
C CYS A 109 -2.07 -8.23 -2.24
N ILE A 110 -1.27 -7.93 -1.21
CA ILE A 110 -1.01 -6.56 -0.74
C ILE A 110 -0.41 -5.70 -1.86
N ALA A 111 0.38 -6.29 -2.76
CA ALA A 111 0.98 -5.55 -3.87
C ALA A 111 -0.06 -5.14 -4.93
N ILE A 112 -1.15 -5.89 -5.05
CA ILE A 112 -2.08 -5.80 -6.19
C ILE A 112 -2.88 -4.50 -6.13
N GLU A 113 -3.24 -4.04 -4.93
CA GLU A 113 -3.89 -2.73 -4.74
C GLU A 113 -3.02 -1.62 -5.33
N HIS A 114 -1.73 -1.59 -4.97
CA HIS A 114 -0.80 -0.55 -5.40
C HIS A 114 -0.45 -0.66 -6.88
N LEU A 115 -0.32 -1.88 -7.40
CA LEU A 115 -0.08 -2.14 -8.82
C LEU A 115 -1.27 -1.71 -9.69
N ALA A 116 -2.50 -1.91 -9.24
CA ALA A 116 -3.69 -1.48 -9.95
C ALA A 116 -3.92 0.04 -9.83
N LYS A 117 -3.64 0.63 -8.66
CA LYS A 117 -3.83 2.06 -8.38
C LYS A 117 -2.87 2.96 -9.15
N THR A 118 -1.60 2.57 -9.21
CA THR A 118 -0.51 3.34 -9.81
C THR A 118 -0.75 3.79 -11.26
N PRO A 119 -1.11 2.91 -12.21
CA PRO A 119 -1.33 3.30 -13.61
C PRO A 119 -2.54 4.24 -13.77
N VAL A 120 -3.60 4.02 -13.00
CA VAL A 120 -4.81 4.87 -13.05
C VAL A 120 -4.49 6.27 -12.52
N ALA A 121 -3.73 6.36 -11.42
CA ALA A 121 -3.26 7.63 -10.87
C ALA A 121 -2.34 8.37 -11.87
N LEU A 122 -1.41 7.65 -12.52
CA LEU A 122 -0.52 8.22 -13.54
C LEU A 122 -1.32 8.80 -14.70
N TRP A 123 -2.27 8.03 -15.23
CA TRP A 123 -3.10 8.47 -16.34
C TRP A 123 -3.92 9.72 -15.98
N ARG A 124 -4.51 9.77 -14.79
CA ARG A 124 -5.30 10.93 -14.33
C ARG A 124 -4.45 12.20 -14.19
N ILE A 125 -3.24 12.07 -13.63
CA ILE A 125 -2.33 13.21 -13.45
C ILE A 125 -1.82 13.74 -14.79
N HIS A 126 -1.45 12.86 -15.73
CA HIS A 126 -1.02 13.27 -17.06
C HIS A 126 -2.13 13.98 -17.85
N GLY A 127 -3.40 13.69 -17.55
CA GLY A 127 -4.54 14.34 -18.16
C GLY A 127 -4.76 15.81 -17.76
N GLY A 128 -4.03 16.34 -16.77
CA GLY A 128 -4.06 17.76 -16.36
C GLY A 128 -5.36 18.24 -15.67
N LYS A 129 -6.46 17.49 -15.79
CA LYS A 129 -7.80 17.79 -15.24
C LYS A 129 -7.90 17.69 -13.71
N TRP A 130 -6.79 17.48 -13.01
CA TRP A 130 -6.75 17.32 -11.57
C TRP A 130 -6.61 18.65 -10.84
N VAL A 131 -6.02 19.67 -11.48
CA VAL A 131 -5.86 21.01 -10.89
C VAL A 131 -7.20 21.73 -10.92
N HIS A 132 -7.81 21.89 -9.75
CA HIS A 132 -9.01 22.70 -9.58
C HIS A 132 -8.65 23.96 -8.79
N ASP A 133 -9.11 25.11 -9.27
CA ASP A 133 -8.99 26.37 -8.53
C ASP A 133 -9.95 26.34 -7.34
N ILE A 134 -9.38 26.07 -6.17
CA ILE A 134 -10.08 26.02 -4.88
C ILE A 134 -10.19 27.40 -4.21
N THR A 135 -9.70 28.46 -4.85
CA THR A 135 -9.71 29.84 -4.33
C THR A 135 -10.82 30.71 -4.89
N GLN A 136 -11.67 30.22 -5.80
CA GLN A 136 -12.86 30.96 -6.20
C GLN A 136 -13.91 30.93 -5.10
N SER A 137 -13.99 32.04 -4.37
CA SER A 137 -15.13 32.41 -3.54
C SER A 137 -16.32 32.73 -4.44
N GLU A 138 -17.28 31.82 -4.52
CA GLU A 138 -18.69 32.22 -4.56
C GLU A 138 -19.23 32.32 -3.14
#